data_AF-A0AAV8G3I9-F1
#
_entry.id   AF-A0AAV8G3I9-F1
#
_cell.length_a   1.000
_cell.length_b   1.000
_cell.length_c   1.000
_cell.angle_alpha   90.00
_cell.angle_beta   90.00
_cell.angle_gamma   90.00
#
_symmetry.space_group_name_H-M   'P 1'
#
loop_
_entity.id
_entity.type
_entity.pdbx_description
1 polymer ?
#
loop_
_entity_poly.entity_id
_entity_poly.type
_entity_poly.pdbx_seq_one_letter_code
_entity_poly.pdbx_strand_id
1 'polypeptide(L)'
;MVEVLESCFVVPSDETPKGRLWLSNLGQFARGLFSGTVNFYKKTEATSFFSVEVLKASLAKALVLFYPLAGRCTVGSDGRVELDCNAKGCFFVRAQLERTFDSINFQPSQELEQLFIPSTQMAGSESPFLLLMIQVDILSLISDCWTNSLLFVSFFRT
;
A
#
# COMPACT_ATOMS: atom_id res chain seq x y z
N MET A 1 17.86 7.76 -4.47
CA MET A 1 17.54 7.57 -3.04
C MET A 1 16.02 7.68 -2.91
N VAL A 2 15.38 6.87 -2.07
CA VAL A 2 13.94 7.00 -1.76
C VAL A 2 13.83 7.85 -0.49
N GLU A 3 13.11 8.96 -0.58
CA GLU A 3 12.81 9.82 0.56
C GLU A 3 11.33 9.67 0.92
N VAL A 4 11.04 9.27 2.16
CA VAL A 4 9.67 9.17 2.64
C VAL A 4 9.20 10.56 3.05
N LEU A 5 8.21 11.09 2.33
CA LEU A 5 7.64 12.41 2.59
C LEU A 5 6.53 12.35 3.64
N GLU A 6 5.75 11.28 3.65
CA GLU A 6 4.60 11.12 4.54
C GLU A 6 4.32 9.64 4.80
N SER A 7 3.95 9.31 6.03
CA SER A 7 3.34 8.02 6.37
C SER A 7 2.13 8.23 7.27
N CYS A 8 1.04 7.53 6.98
CA CYS A 8 -0.21 7.67 7.73
C CYS A 8 -1.08 6.41 7.61
N PHE A 9 -2.11 6.31 8.45
CA PHE A 9 -3.17 5.32 8.29
C PHE A 9 -4.38 5.94 7.60
N VAL A 10 -4.85 5.29 6.53
CA VAL A 10 -6.11 5.66 5.86
C VAL A 10 -7.21 4.76 6.39
N VAL A 11 -8.15 5.36 7.11
CA VAL A 11 -9.32 4.68 7.69
C VAL A 11 -10.49 4.68 6.71
N PRO A 12 -11.46 3.75 6.85
CA PRO A 12 -12.69 3.78 6.07
C PRO A 12 -13.43 5.11 6.22
N SER A 13 -14.09 5.58 5.17
CA SER A 13 -14.82 6.86 5.20
C SER A 13 -16.09 6.82 6.05
N ASP A 14 -16.69 5.64 6.20
CA ASP A 14 -17.96 5.41 6.88
C ASP A 14 -17.85 4.21 7.81
N GLU A 15 -18.86 4.01 8.65
CA GLU A 15 -18.90 2.86 9.56
C GLU A 15 -18.89 1.54 8.79
N THR A 16 -18.02 0.63 9.23
CA THR A 16 -17.89 -0.70 8.65
C THR A 16 -18.40 -1.77 9.62
N PRO A 17 -18.88 -2.91 9.12
CA PRO A 17 -19.17 -4.07 9.96
C PRO A 17 -17.96 -4.41 10.84
N LYS A 18 -18.21 -4.50 12.15
CA LYS A 18 -17.20 -4.86 13.15
C LYS A 18 -17.32 -6.34 13.48
N GLY A 19 -16.20 -6.98 13.74
CA GLY A 19 -16.17 -8.38 14.15
C GLY A 19 -14.94 -9.11 13.65
N ARG A 20 -14.90 -10.41 13.92
CA ARG A 20 -13.82 -11.27 13.48
C ARG A 20 -14.27 -12.13 12.32
N LEU A 21 -13.44 -12.21 11.29
CA LEU A 21 -13.67 -13.08 10.14
C LEU A 21 -12.65 -14.20 10.13
N TRP A 22 -13.11 -15.43 9.94
CA TRP A 22 -12.25 -16.57 9.79
C TRP A 22 -11.73 -16.67 8.37
N LEU A 23 -10.43 -16.88 8.23
CA LEU A 23 -9.86 -17.27 6.95
C LEU A 23 -10.18 -18.74 6.68
N SER A 24 -10.70 -19.02 5.48
CA SER A 24 -10.83 -20.39 5.00
C SER A 24 -9.47 -21.07 4.94
N ASN A 25 -9.43 -22.41 4.90
CA ASN A 25 -8.18 -23.16 4.77
C ASN A 25 -7.36 -22.71 3.55
N LEU A 26 -8.04 -22.35 2.44
CA LEU A 26 -7.39 -21.79 1.25
C LEU A 26 -6.79 -20.41 1.53
N GLY A 27 -7.51 -19.54 2.25
CA GLY A 27 -6.98 -18.23 2.65
C GLY A 27 -5.78 -18.33 3.60
N GLN A 28 -5.77 -19.31 4.50
CA GLN A 28 -4.63 -19.57 5.40
C GLN A 28 -3.40 -20.08 4.63
N PHE A 29 -3.61 -20.96 3.64
CA PHE A 29 -2.53 -21.43 2.78
C PHE A 29 -1.98 -20.31 1.89
N ALA A 30 -2.85 -19.48 1.31
CA ALA A 30 -2.47 -18.44 0.38
C ALA A 30 -1.79 -17.23 1.03
N ARG A 31 -1.77 -17.13 2.36
CA ARG A 31 -1.13 -16.03 3.10
C ARG A 31 0.34 -15.83 2.69
N GLY A 32 1.10 -16.91 2.56
CA GLY A 32 2.51 -16.83 2.15
C GLY A 32 2.74 -16.67 0.64
N LEU A 33 1.67 -16.63 -0.17
CA LEU A 33 1.77 -16.64 -1.64
C LEU A 33 1.59 -15.26 -2.27
N PHE A 34 1.10 -14.26 -1.53
CA PHE A 34 0.91 -12.92 -2.07
C PHE A 34 2.16 -12.08 -1.84
N SER A 35 2.99 -11.95 -2.88
CA SER A 35 4.07 -10.96 -2.93
C SER A 35 3.53 -9.59 -3.33
N GLY A 36 4.25 -8.53 -2.95
CA GLY A 36 3.86 -7.16 -3.26
C GLY A 36 3.66 -6.95 -4.77
N THR A 37 2.64 -6.18 -5.16
CA THR A 37 2.41 -5.83 -6.57
C THR A 37 2.79 -4.39 -6.81
N VAL A 38 3.73 -4.13 -7.72
CA VAL A 38 4.16 -2.77 -8.11
C VAL A 38 3.52 -2.41 -9.45
N ASN A 39 2.77 -1.30 -9.48
CA ASN A 39 2.13 -0.79 -10.70
C ASN A 39 2.73 0.55 -11.12
N PHE A 40 2.94 0.74 -12.42
CA PHE A 40 3.58 1.93 -13.00
C PHE A 40 2.58 2.70 -13.86
N TYR A 41 2.41 3.99 -13.59
CA TYR A 41 1.46 4.84 -14.33
C TYR A 41 2.17 6.03 -14.97
N LYS A 42 2.06 6.18 -16.29
CA LYS A 42 2.69 7.29 -17.02
C LYS A 42 1.87 8.58 -16.91
N LYS A 43 2.51 9.70 -16.54
CA LYS A 43 1.90 11.04 -16.60
C LYS A 43 1.35 11.31 -17.99
N THR A 44 0.06 11.61 -18.06
CA THR A 44 -0.60 12.13 -19.26
C THR A 44 -0.63 13.66 -19.19
N GLU A 45 -0.74 14.36 -20.33
CA GLU A 45 -0.75 15.84 -20.45
C GLU A 45 -1.92 16.54 -19.71
N ALA A 46 -2.79 15.79 -19.05
CA ALA A 46 -3.84 16.34 -18.22
C ALA A 46 -3.27 17.16 -17.04
N THR A 47 -3.84 18.33 -16.81
CA THR A 47 -3.47 19.26 -15.72
C THR A 47 -3.65 18.67 -14.32
N SER A 48 -4.46 17.62 -14.17
CA SER A 48 -4.76 16.94 -12.90
C SER A 48 -4.40 15.45 -12.90
N PHE A 49 -3.21 15.08 -13.38
CA PHE A 49 -2.82 13.67 -13.52
C PHE A 49 -2.92 12.86 -12.21
N PHE A 50 -2.45 13.42 -11.09
CA PHE A 50 -2.46 12.71 -9.81
C PHE A 50 -2.57 13.66 -8.61
N SER A 51 -3.42 13.29 -7.65
CA SER A 51 -3.53 13.93 -6.34
C SER A 51 -3.54 12.84 -5.26
N VAL A 52 -2.64 13.00 -4.28
CA VAL A 52 -2.52 12.09 -3.13
C VAL A 52 -3.80 12.16 -2.29
N GLU A 53 -4.39 13.33 -2.18
CA GLU A 53 -5.61 13.61 -1.42
C GLU A 53 -6.81 12.87 -2.03
N VAL A 54 -6.95 12.94 -3.36
CA VAL A 54 -7.99 12.20 -4.10
C VAL A 54 -7.77 10.69 -3.95
N LEU A 55 -6.52 10.22 -4.04
CA LEU A 55 -6.22 8.80 -3.86
C LEU A 55 -6.61 8.34 -2.45
N LYS A 56 -6.17 9.03 -1.39
CA LYS A 56 -6.55 8.71 0.00
C LYS A 56 -8.06 8.74 0.21
N ALA A 57 -8.75 9.74 -0.33
CA ALA A 57 -10.21 9.83 -0.22
C ALA A 57 -10.92 8.67 -0.95
N SER A 58 -10.45 8.30 -2.14
CA SER A 58 -10.99 7.14 -2.87
C SER A 58 -10.71 5.82 -2.16
N LEU A 59 -9.53 5.69 -1.54
CA LEU A 59 -9.14 4.53 -0.74
C LEU A 59 -10.01 4.41 0.51
N ALA A 60 -10.23 5.50 1.24
CA ALA A 60 -11.13 5.52 2.39
C ALA A 60 -12.55 5.04 2.03
N LYS A 61 -13.08 5.47 0.88
CA LYS A 61 -14.38 5.00 0.36
C LYS A 61 -14.34 3.52 -0.04
N ALA A 62 -13.29 3.08 -0.72
CA ALA A 62 -13.13 1.67 -1.11
C ALA A 62 -13.03 0.75 0.12
N LEU A 63 -12.36 1.20 1.18
CA LEU A 63 -12.24 0.45 2.43
C LEU A 63 -13.58 0.24 3.14
N VAL A 64 -14.64 0.99 2.82
CA VAL A 64 -15.99 0.67 3.33
C VAL A 64 -16.49 -0.65 2.73
N LEU A 65 -16.29 -0.83 1.41
CA LEU A 65 -16.68 -2.05 0.69
C LEU A 65 -15.72 -3.21 1.00
N PHE A 66 -14.44 -2.91 1.17
CA PHE A 66 -13.37 -3.86 1.47
C PHE A 66 -12.90 -3.75 2.93
N TYR A 67 -13.85 -3.61 3.85
CA TYR A 67 -13.58 -3.38 5.28
C TYR A 67 -12.61 -4.36 5.95
N PRO A 68 -12.49 -5.65 5.56
CA PRO A 68 -11.49 -6.51 6.17
C PRO A 68 -10.06 -6.01 5.94
N LEU A 69 -9.77 -5.29 4.84
CA LEU A 69 -8.44 -4.75 4.55
C LEU A 69 -8.04 -3.59 5.47
N ALA A 70 -9.01 -2.93 6.11
CA ALA A 70 -8.77 -1.91 7.14
C ALA A 70 -8.62 -2.51 8.55
N GLY A 71 -8.65 -3.84 8.67
CA GLY A 71 -8.55 -4.57 9.93
C GLY A 71 -7.11 -4.93 10.33
N ARG A 72 -7.01 -5.90 11.23
CA ARG A 72 -5.75 -6.49 11.67
C ARG A 72 -5.79 -8.01 11.58
N CYS A 73 -4.68 -8.61 11.18
CA CYS A 73 -4.47 -10.05 11.30
C CYS A 73 -4.27 -10.40 12.78
N THR A 74 -4.96 -11.41 13.30
CA THR A 74 -4.84 -11.85 14.69
C THR A 74 -4.82 -13.37 14.76
N VAL A 75 -4.38 -13.93 15.88
CA VAL A 75 -4.44 -15.37 16.14
C VAL A 75 -5.52 -15.59 17.19
N GLY A 76 -6.53 -16.39 16.84
CA GLY A 76 -7.61 -16.83 17.72
C GLY A 76 -7.10 -17.75 18.83
N SER A 77 -7.94 -18.00 19.83
CA SER A 77 -7.62 -18.87 20.97
C SER A 77 -7.36 -20.33 20.58
N ASP A 78 -7.88 -20.75 19.43
CA ASP A 78 -7.68 -22.08 18.84
C ASP A 78 -6.42 -22.16 17.95
N GLY A 79 -5.63 -21.09 17.89
CA GLY A 79 -4.42 -20.98 17.06
C GLY A 79 -4.69 -20.66 15.59
N ARG A 80 -5.96 -20.48 15.19
CA ARG A 80 -6.30 -20.11 13.81
C ARG A 80 -6.11 -18.62 13.59
N VAL A 81 -5.80 -18.25 12.35
CA VAL A 81 -5.67 -16.84 11.98
C VAL A 81 -7.03 -16.25 11.63
N GLU A 82 -7.34 -15.13 12.28
CA GLU A 82 -8.59 -14.39 12.15
C GLU A 82 -8.30 -12.94 11.71
N LEU A 83 -9.21 -12.36 10.94
CA LEU A 83 -9.17 -10.93 10.62
C LEU A 83 -10.04 -10.18 11.62
N ASP A 84 -9.43 -9.34 12.45
CA ASP A 84 -10.11 -8.40 13.33
C ASP A 84 -10.49 -7.14 12.52
N CYS A 85 -11.76 -7.01 12.17
CA CYS A 85 -12.31 -5.90 11.40
C CYS A 85 -12.55 -4.68 12.31
N ASN A 86 -11.46 -4.10 12.79
CA ASN A 86 -11.45 -2.99 13.77
C ASN A 86 -11.40 -1.59 13.13
N ALA A 87 -11.46 -1.48 11.81
CA ALA A 87 -11.45 -0.23 11.05
C ALA A 87 -10.24 0.69 11.36
N LYS A 88 -9.13 0.15 11.86
CA LYS A 88 -7.89 0.93 12.12
C LYS A 88 -7.20 1.43 10.84
N GLY A 89 -7.66 1.00 9.67
CA GLY A 89 -7.21 1.49 8.38
C GLY A 89 -5.97 0.77 7.86
N CYS A 90 -5.62 1.06 6.61
CA CYS A 90 -4.43 0.55 5.94
C CYS A 90 -3.27 1.53 6.05
N PHE A 91 -2.04 1.03 6.00
CA PHE A 91 -0.85 1.89 6.07
C PHE A 91 -0.53 2.49 4.70
N PHE A 92 -0.43 3.81 4.63
CA PHE A 92 -0.17 4.57 3.42
C PHE A 92 1.14 5.35 3.55
N VAL A 93 2.00 5.21 2.56
CA VAL A 93 3.29 5.91 2.47
C VAL A 93 3.32 6.71 1.19
N ARG A 94 3.70 7.99 1.29
CA ARG A 94 4.11 8.82 0.15
C ARG A 94 5.62 8.98 0.21
N ALA A 95 6.26 8.65 -0.89
CA ALA A 95 7.70 8.79 -1.03
C ALA A 95 8.04 9.49 -2.36
N GLN A 96 9.27 9.97 -2.43
CA GLN A 96 9.87 10.61 -3.58
C GLN A 96 11.12 9.84 -3.98
N LEU A 97 11.25 9.59 -5.27
CA LEU A 97 12.39 8.87 -5.83
C LEU A 97 13.16 9.79 -6.79
N GLU A 98 14.41 10.05 -6.44
CA GLU A 98 15.36 10.76 -7.29
C GLU A 98 15.99 9.82 -8.33
N ARG A 99 15.17 9.32 -9.25
CA ARG A 99 15.60 8.49 -10.40
C ARG A 99 14.78 8.85 -11.63
N THR A 100 15.32 8.55 -12.81
CA THR A 100 14.55 8.59 -14.06
C THR A 100 13.88 7.24 -14.30
N PHE A 101 12.72 7.22 -14.93
CA PHE A 101 12.02 5.97 -15.25
C PHE A 101 12.87 5.01 -16.08
N ASP A 102 13.60 5.54 -17.07
CA ASP A 102 14.47 4.75 -17.95
C ASP A 102 15.65 4.10 -17.21
N SER A 103 15.99 4.59 -16.01
CA SER A 103 17.04 4.00 -15.18
C SER A 103 16.56 2.85 -14.30
N ILE A 104 15.26 2.60 -14.23
CA ILE A 104 14.67 1.54 -13.40
C ILE A 104 14.58 0.26 -14.21
N ASN A 105 15.20 -0.81 -13.71
CA ASN A 105 14.99 -2.15 -14.24
C ASN A 105 13.68 -2.72 -13.67
N PHE A 106 12.72 -3.06 -14.53
CA PHE A 106 11.42 -3.61 -14.12
C PHE A 106 11.42 -5.13 -13.90
N GLN A 107 12.57 -5.77 -14.00
CA GLN A 107 12.70 -7.18 -13.63
C GLN A 107 12.49 -7.34 -12.12
N PRO A 108 11.77 -8.37 -11.66
CA PRO A 108 11.65 -8.68 -10.24
C PRO A 108 13.04 -8.84 -9.63
N SER A 109 13.38 -7.95 -8.69
CA SER A 109 14.68 -7.93 -8.03
C SER A 109 14.55 -7.40 -6.60
N GLN A 110 15.51 -7.75 -5.74
CA GLN A 110 15.52 -7.30 -4.35
C GLN A 110 15.60 -5.77 -4.26
N GLU A 111 16.28 -5.12 -5.21
CA GLU A 111 16.38 -3.67 -5.29
C GLU A 111 15.00 -3.05 -5.58
N LEU A 112 14.22 -3.63 -6.51
CA LEU A 112 12.88 -3.13 -6.83
C LEU A 112 11.93 -3.29 -5.63
N GLU A 113 12.03 -4.41 -4.91
CA GLU A 113 11.28 -4.62 -3.67
C GLU A 113 11.66 -3.58 -2.60
N GLN A 114 12.95 -3.35 -2.36
CA GLN A 114 13.41 -2.38 -1.36
C GLN A 114 13.04 -0.94 -1.70
N LEU A 115 12.93 -0.60 -3.00
CA LEU A 115 12.58 0.74 -3.43
C LEU A 115 11.07 1.02 -3.30
N PHE A 116 10.23 0.06 -3.72
CA PHE A 116 8.79 0.31 -3.90
C PHE A 116 7.90 -0.38 -2.88
N ILE A 117 8.39 -1.37 -2.12
CA ILE A 117 7.59 -2.06 -1.10
C ILE A 117 7.86 -1.44 0.26
N PRO A 118 6.82 -0.91 0.95
CA PRO A 118 7.01 -0.29 2.24
C PRO A 118 7.42 -1.33 3.28
N SER A 119 8.50 -1.07 4.01
CA SER A 119 8.91 -1.93 5.11
C SER A 119 7.86 -1.91 6.22
N THR A 120 7.53 -3.09 6.74
CA THR A 120 6.61 -3.24 7.89
C THR A 120 7.11 -2.45 9.10
N GLN A 121 8.43 -2.30 9.28
CA GLN A 121 9.02 -1.51 10.37
C GLN A 121 8.53 -0.05 10.40
N MET A 122 8.18 0.52 9.24
CA MET A 122 7.66 1.89 9.14
C MET A 122 6.28 2.06 9.79
N ALA A 123 5.51 0.97 9.92
CA ALA A 123 4.22 0.97 10.58
C ALA A 123 4.32 0.79 12.11
N GLY A 124 5.54 0.72 12.66
CA GLY A 124 5.79 0.62 14.10
C GLY A 124 5.19 -0.64 14.73
N SER A 125 4.54 -0.47 15.89
CA SER A 125 3.97 -1.57 16.69
C SER A 125 2.75 -2.24 16.06
N GLU A 126 2.11 -1.61 15.06
CA GLU A 126 0.93 -2.15 14.37
C GLU A 126 1.32 -3.04 13.17
N SER A 127 2.63 -3.12 12.86
CA SER A 127 3.18 -3.71 11.65
C SER A 127 2.96 -5.22 11.40
N PRO A 128 3.07 -6.14 12.39
CA PRO A 128 2.94 -7.57 12.10
C PRO A 128 1.50 -8.01 11.81
N PHE A 129 0.55 -7.07 11.88
CA PHE A 129 -0.88 -7.34 11.78
C PHE A 129 -1.56 -6.59 10.64
N LEU A 130 -0.84 -5.88 9.79
CA LEU A 130 -1.44 -5.12 8.68
C LEU A 130 -1.83 -6.03 7.52
N LEU A 131 -3.04 -5.83 6.99
CA LEU A 131 -3.52 -6.60 5.84
C LEU A 131 -3.29 -5.89 4.50
N LEU A 132 -3.10 -4.57 4.55
CA LEU A 132 -2.86 -3.74 3.37
C LEU A 132 -1.87 -2.63 3.71
N MET A 133 -0.81 -2.55 2.92
CA MET A 133 0.08 -1.39 2.87
C MET A 133 0.14 -0.89 1.43
N ILE A 134 0.12 0.43 1.29
CA ILE A 134 0.21 1.12 0.01
C ILE A 134 1.36 2.11 0.08
N GLN A 135 2.30 1.98 -0.85
CA GLN A 135 3.32 3.00 -1.08
C GLN A 135 3.08 3.68 -2.42
N VAL A 136 3.23 5.00 -2.39
CA VAL A 136 3.11 5.87 -3.54
C VAL A 136 4.39 6.66 -3.73
N ASP A 137 5.12 6.33 -4.79
CA ASP A 137 6.33 7.03 -5.18
C ASP A 137 6.07 8.02 -6.30
N ILE A 138 6.62 9.21 -6.18
CA ILE A 138 6.64 10.22 -7.24
C ILE A 138 8.10 10.40 -7.67
N LEU A 139 8.37 10.17 -8.96
CA LEU A 139 9.71 10.43 -9.52
C LEU A 139 9.90 11.94 -9.73
N SER A 140 11.00 12.47 -9.22
CA SER A 140 11.49 13.81 -9.59
C SER A 140 12.64 13.67 -10.59
N LEU A 141 12.47 14.24 -11.79
CA LEU A 141 13.53 14.32 -12.79
C LEU A 141 14.58 15.34 -12.33
N ILE A 142 15.82 14.90 -12.19
CA ILE A 142 16.98 15.76 -11.93
C ILE A 142 17.41 16.37 -13.27
N SER A 143 16.71 17.41 -13.73
CA SER A 143 17.07 18.40 -14.77
C SER A 143 15.79 18.97 -15.40
N ASP A 144 15.83 20.24 -15.77
CA ASP A 144 14.74 21.13 -16.20
C ASP A 144 13.93 20.72 -17.46
N CYS A 145 13.48 19.47 -17.55
CA CYS A 145 12.55 19.00 -18.57
C CYS A 145 11.25 18.53 -17.89
N TRP A 146 10.27 19.43 -17.88
CA TRP A 146 8.90 19.15 -17.45
C TRP A 146 8.26 18.13 -18.38
N THR A 147 8.28 16.84 -18.03
CA THR A 147 7.22 15.85 -18.33
C THR A 147 7.64 14.48 -17.80
N ASN A 148 6.68 13.72 -17.25
CA ASN A 148 6.77 12.32 -16.78
C ASN A 148 6.96 12.11 -15.27
N SER A 149 5.99 12.56 -14.47
CA SER A 149 5.81 12.05 -13.10
C SER A 149 5.09 10.71 -13.16
N LEU A 150 5.81 9.58 -13.10
CA LEU A 150 5.11 8.31 -12.91
C LEU A 150 4.70 8.12 -11.46
N LEU A 151 3.48 7.60 -11.29
CA LEU A 151 2.94 7.17 -10.03
C LEU A 151 3.21 5.68 -9.85
N PHE A 152 3.64 5.29 -8.66
CA PHE A 152 3.76 3.90 -8.27
C PHE A 152 2.67 3.60 -7.25
N VAL A 153 2.01 2.45 -7.35
CA VAL A 153 1.14 1.96 -6.28
C VAL A 153 1.54 0.54 -5.99
N SER A 154 2.23 0.37 -4.86
CA SER A 154 2.64 -0.93 -4.37
C SER A 154 1.59 -1.46 -3.40
N PHE A 155 1.01 -2.61 -3.70
CA PHE A 155 0.09 -3.30 -2.78
C PHE A 155 0.86 -4.40 -2.05
N PHE A 156 0.97 -4.31 -0.73
CA PHE A 156 1.47 -5.40 0.10
C PHE A 156 0.33 -6.00 0.93
N ARG A 157 0.17 -7.32 0.85
CA ARG A 157 -0.78 -8.11 1.65
C ARG A 157 -0.01 -9.24 2.32
N THR A 158 0.01 -9.26 3.65
CA THR A 158 0.71 -10.25 4.50
C THR A 158 0.17 -11.66 4.37
#